data_AF-A0A9D9ZE14-F1
#
_entry.id   AF-A0A9D9ZE14-F1
#
_cell.length_a   1.000
_cell.length_b   1.000
_cell.length_c   1.000
_cell.angle_alpha   90.00
_cell.angle_beta   90.00
_cell.angle_gamma   90.00
#
_symmetry.space_group_name_H-M   'P 1'
#
loop_
_entity.id
_entity.type
_entity.pdbx_description
1 polymer ?
#
loop_
_entity_poly.entity_id
_entity_poly.type
_entity_poly.pdbx_seq_one_letter_code
_entity_poly.pdbx_strand_id
1 'polypeptide(L)' 'AVPFILPAGTDARRFTGLSDSVIRFAPIDIDGQQYASVHSENENINVDKIPLAVKFYKELLRNYK' A
#
# COMPACT_ATOMS: atom_id res chain seq x y z
N ALA A 1 8.68 -0.65 8.22
CA ALA A 1 7.86 -1.50 7.34
C ALA A 1 8.51 -1.51 5.96
N VAL A 2 8.73 -2.71 5.38
CA VAL A 2 9.11 -2.85 3.98
C VAL A 2 7.81 -3.00 3.19
N PRO A 3 7.54 -2.16 2.18
CA PRO A 3 6.33 -2.28 1.38
C PRO A 3 6.31 -3.62 0.65
N PHE A 4 5.20 -4.35 0.70
CA PHE A 4 5.02 -5.54 -0.13
C PHE A 4 4.51 -5.13 -1.51
N ILE A 5 4.94 -5.89 -2.54
CA ILE A 5 4.40 -5.74 -3.90
C ILE A 5 2.94 -6.17 -3.84
N LEU A 6 2.03 -5.26 -4.18
CA LEU A 6 0.60 -5.52 -4.16
C LEU A 6 0.20 -6.39 -5.37
N PRO A 7 -0.18 -7.67 -5.19
CA PRO A 7 -0.53 -8.56 -6.31
C PRO A 7 -1.94 -8.31 -6.85
N ALA A 8 -2.70 -7.39 -6.25
CA ALA A 8 -4.05 -7.06 -6.67
C ALA A 8 -4.09 -6.37 -8.05
N GLY A 9 -5.21 -6.57 -8.76
CA GLY A 9 -5.51 -5.95 -10.05
C GLY A 9 -5.98 -4.50 -9.92
N THR A 10 -5.16 -3.63 -9.29
CA THR A 10 -5.51 -2.22 -9.07
C THR A 10 -5.55 -1.40 -10.37
N ASP A 11 -6.11 -0.20 -10.29
CA ASP A 11 -6.17 0.76 -11.40
C ASP A 11 -4.79 1.14 -11.97
N ALA A 12 -3.71 0.91 -11.22
CA ALA A 12 -2.34 1.06 -11.70
C ALA A 12 -2.10 0.32 -13.03
N ARG A 13 -2.78 -0.82 -13.26
CA ARG A 13 -2.73 -1.54 -14.54
C ARG A 13 -3.16 -0.67 -15.73
N ARG A 14 -4.15 0.20 -15.54
CA ARG A 14 -4.66 1.09 -16.61
C ARG A 14 -3.71 2.26 -16.88
N PHE A 15 -2.92 2.67 -15.89
CA PHE A 15 -1.99 3.79 -16.02
C PHE A 15 -0.58 3.39 -16.50
N THR A 16 -0.23 2.10 -16.45
CA THR A 16 1.14 1.62 -16.76
C THR A 16 1.61 1.97 -18.18
N GLY A 17 0.70 2.14 -19.15
CA GLY A 17 1.04 2.57 -20.52
C GLY A 17 0.96 4.09 -20.75
N LEU A 18 0.57 4.86 -19.73
CA LEU A 18 0.33 6.31 -19.82
C LEU A 18 1.38 7.13 -19.05
N SER A 19 2.06 6.53 -18.08
CA SER A 19 3.04 7.21 -17.24
C SER A 19 4.06 6.22 -16.68
N ASP A 20 5.33 6.64 -16.63
CA ASP A 20 6.39 5.92 -15.92
C ASP A 20 6.26 6.06 -14.39
N SER A 21 5.45 7.00 -13.92
CA SER A 21 5.23 7.29 -12.50
C SER A 21 4.18 6.40 -11.84
N VAL A 22 4.17 5.11 -12.20
CA VAL A 22 3.22 4.11 -11.67
C VAL A 22 3.95 3.19 -10.70
N ILE A 23 3.74 3.43 -9.41
CA ILE A 23 4.41 2.68 -8.33
C ILE A 23 3.37 1.82 -7.60
N ARG A 24 3.62 0.50 -7.47
CA ARG A 24 2.66 -0.48 -6.98
C ARG A 24 3.08 -1.10 -5.64
N PHE A 25 2.54 -0.58 -4.55
CA PHE A 25 2.80 -1.08 -3.20
C PHE A 25 1.66 -0.70 -2.24
N ALA A 26 1.63 -1.35 -1.07
CA ALA A 26 0.86 -0.90 0.09
C ALA A 26 1.81 -0.79 1.30
N PRO A 27 1.99 0.39 1.92
CA PRO A 27 2.90 0.58 3.05
C PRO A 27 2.21 0.28 4.39
N ILE A 28 1.44 -0.80 4.44
CA ILE A 28 0.67 -1.21 5.61
C ILE A 28 1.47 -2.24 6.42
N ASP A 29 1.56 -2.01 7.72
CA ASP A 29 2.18 -2.92 8.69
C ASP A 29 1.04 -3.68 9.38
N ILE A 30 0.78 -4.91 8.91
CA ILE A 30 -0.34 -5.75 9.33
C ILE A 30 0.16 -7.15 9.64
N ASP A 31 -0.53 -7.85 10.53
CA ASP A 31 -0.24 -9.25 10.82
C ASP A 31 -0.94 -10.23 9.84
N GLY A 32 -0.75 -11.53 10.05
CA GLY A 32 -1.32 -12.56 9.19
C GLY A 32 -2.85 -12.63 9.23
N GLN A 33 -3.49 -12.30 10.35
CA GLN A 33 -4.95 -12.27 10.46
C GLN A 33 -5.51 -11.11 9.63
N GLN A 34 -4.91 -9.93 9.80
CA GLN A 34 -5.27 -8.72 9.07
C GLN A 34 -5.03 -8.85 7.57
N TYR A 35 -3.95 -9.52 7.17
CA TYR A 35 -3.71 -9.83 5.76
C TYR A 35 -4.76 -10.79 5.19
N ALA A 36 -5.15 -11.83 5.94
CA ALA A 36 -6.18 -12.76 5.52
C ALA A 36 -7.59 -12.15 5.52
N SER A 37 -7.83 -11.06 6.26
CA SER A 37 -9.12 -10.38 6.31
C SER A 37 -9.37 -9.39 5.17
N VAL A 38 -8.37 -9.13 4.32
CA VAL A 38 -8.52 -8.27 3.13
C VAL A 38 -9.62 -8.83 2.22
N HIS A 39 -10.66 -8.04 1.97
CA HIS A 39 -11.87 -8.45 1.23
C HIS A 39 -12.63 -9.62 1.85
N SER A 40 -12.50 -9.83 3.15
CA SER A 40 -13.18 -10.88 3.92
C SER A 40 -13.91 -10.28 5.14
N GLU A 41 -14.53 -11.12 5.96
CA GLU A 41 -15.24 -10.66 7.15
C GLU A 41 -14.30 -9.98 8.16
N ASN A 42 -14.77 -8.90 8.78
CA ASN A 42 -14.03 -8.13 9.79
C ASN A 42 -12.63 -7.66 9.32
N GLU A 43 -12.55 -7.20 8.06
CA GLU A 43 -11.37 -6.48 7.55
C GLU A 43 -10.97 -5.37 8.52
N ASN A 44 -9.73 -5.38 8.99
CA ASN A 44 -9.27 -4.47 10.04
C ASN A 44 -7.77 -4.16 9.93
N ILE A 45 -7.38 -3.07 10.58
CA ILE A 45 -5.99 -2.62 10.69
C ILE A 45 -5.75 -1.99 12.06
N ASN A 46 -4.52 -2.11 12.56
CA ASN A 46 -4.08 -1.49 13.80
C ASN A 46 -3.90 0.03 13.62
N VAL A 47 -4.59 0.83 14.44
CA VAL A 47 -4.61 2.30 14.30
C VAL A 47 -3.23 2.93 14.50
N ASP A 48 -2.40 2.36 15.38
CA ASP A 48 -1.03 2.80 15.64
C ASP A 48 -0.10 2.62 14.41
N LYS A 49 -0.52 1.83 13.42
CA LYS A 49 0.24 1.61 12.18
C LYS A 49 -0.06 2.63 11.09
N ILE A 50 -1.19 3.33 11.17
CA ILE A 50 -1.60 4.34 10.17
C ILE A 50 -0.56 5.48 10.03
N PRO A 51 0.01 6.06 11.12
CA PRO A 51 1.02 7.10 10.99
C PRO A 51 2.27 6.67 10.21
N LEU A 52 2.63 5.38 10.26
CA LEU A 52 3.77 4.84 9.52
C LEU A 52 3.51 4.87 8.00
N ALA A 53 2.31 4.49 7.56
CA ALA A 53 1.90 4.58 6.17
C ALA A 53 1.89 6.04 5.67
N VAL A 54 1.36 6.97 6.48
CA VAL A 54 1.36 8.40 6.15
C VAL A 54 2.78 8.93 6.02
N LYS A 55 3.68 8.57 6.95
CA LYS A 55 5.10 8.95 6.88
C LYS A 55 5.73 8.41 5.60
N PHE A 56 5.48 7.15 5.24
CA PHE A 56 5.99 6.56 4.01
C PHE A 56 5.58 7.35 2.77
N TYR A 57 4.28 7.64 2.59
CA TYR A 57 3.80 8.40 1.44
C TYR A 57 4.39 9.81 1.38
N LYS A 58 4.50 10.50 2.53
CA LYS A 58 5.13 11.84 2.58
C LYS A 58 6.58 11.81 2.14
N GLU A 59 7.36 10.83 2.61
CA GLU A 59 8.75 10.68 2.20
C GLU A 59 8.89 10.27 0.73
N LEU A 60 8.02 9.38 0.25
CA LEU A 60 7.99 9.02 -1.17
C LEU A 60 7.76 10.26 -2.03
N LEU A 61 6.66 10.99 -1.80
CA LEU A 61 6.29 12.14 -2.62
C LEU A 61 7.33 13.27 -2.62
N ARG A 62 8.02 13.48 -1.48
CA ARG A 62 9.09 14.51 -1.39
C ARG A 62 10.36 14.13 -2.13
N ASN A 63 10.69 12.85 -2.14
CA ASN A 63 11.96 12.36 -2.65
C ASN A 63 11.83 11.66 -4.01
N TYR A 64 10.62 11.55 -4.55
CA TYR A 64 10.37 10.97 -5.88
C TYR A 64 10.97 11.88 -6.94
N LYS A 65 11.75 11.29 -7.86
CA LYS A 65 12.44 11.97 -8.95
C LYS A 65 11.97 11.43 -10.28
#